data_AF-A0A1G7S9Z0-F1
#
_entry.id   AF-A0A1G7S9Z0-F1
#
_cell.length_a   1.000
_cell.length_b   1.000
_cell.length_c   1.000
_cell.angle_alpha   90.00
_cell.angle_beta   90.00
_cell.angle_gamma   90.00
#
_symmetry.space_group_name_H-M   'P 1'
#
loop_
_entity.id
_entity.type
_entity.pdbx_description
1 polymer ?
#
loop_
_entity_poly.entity_id
_entity_poly.type
_entity_poly.pdbx_seq_one_letter_code
_entity_poly.pdbx_strand_id
1 'polypeptide(L)'
;MPYPPRPQLQPLPEFAGTAQAGRFLNRELRERLETYVVTAYTEGRSLREIAELVDRTSTAVRRVLDAHRVPRRAVGAARTGARRRPERR
;
A
#
# COMPACT_ATOMS: atom_id res chain seq x y z
N MET A 1 18.16 14.75 20.53
CA MET A 1 18.15 13.29 20.25
C MET A 1 17.94 13.07 18.76
N PRO A 2 18.82 12.36 18.05
CA PRO A 2 18.51 11.89 16.70
C PRO A 2 17.40 10.83 16.80
N TYR A 3 16.26 11.10 16.16
CA TYR A 3 15.20 10.10 16.05
C TYR A 3 15.71 8.94 15.18
N PRO A 4 15.46 7.68 15.57
CA PRO A 4 15.87 6.54 14.76
C PRO A 4 15.21 6.62 13.38
N PRO A 5 15.95 6.35 12.29
CA PRO A 5 15.38 6.30 10.96
C PRO A 5 14.29 5.23 10.95
N ARG A 6 13.12 5.60 10.41
CA ARG A 6 11.98 4.68 10.37
C ARG A 6 12.30 3.51 9.43
N PRO A 7 11.90 2.27 9.78
CA PRO A 7 12.05 1.13 8.88
C PRO A 7 11.18 1.36 7.64
N GLN A 8 11.84 1.52 6.49
CA GLN A 8 11.18 1.54 5.19
C GLN A 8 10.86 0.10 4.81
N LEU A 9 9.62 -0.18 4.40
CA LEU A 9 9.28 -1.49 3.86
C LEU A 9 9.94 -1.65 2.49
N GLN A 10 10.53 -2.82 2.25
CA GLN A 10 11.07 -3.13 0.93
C GLN A 10 9.89 -3.41 -0.02
N PRO A 11 9.88 -2.81 -1.21
CA PRO A 11 8.86 -3.11 -2.20
C PRO A 11 8.91 -4.59 -2.58
N LEU A 12 7.75 -5.17 -2.89
CA LEU A 12 7.70 -6.53 -3.39
C LEU A 12 8.43 -6.59 -4.74
N PRO A 13 9.22 -7.65 -5.00
CA PRO A 13 10.00 -7.77 -6.24
C PRO A 13 9.11 -7.73 -7.49
N GLU A 14 7.83 -8.11 -7.37
CA GLU A 14 6.83 -8.03 -8.44
C GLU A 14 6.43 -6.60 -8.82
N PHE A 15 6.58 -5.64 -7.90
CA PHE A 15 6.19 -4.24 -8.10
C PHE A 15 7.38 -3.27 -8.08
N ALA A 16 8.56 -3.72 -7.68
CA ALA A 16 9.80 -2.95 -7.65
C ALA A 16 10.16 -2.43 -9.06
N GLY A 17 10.48 -1.14 -9.17
CA GLY A 17 10.83 -0.48 -10.43
C GLY A 17 9.62 -0.10 -11.30
N THR A 18 8.41 -0.49 -10.92
CA THR A 18 7.20 -0.08 -11.65
C THR A 18 6.99 1.43 -11.54
N ALA A 19 7.45 2.07 -10.47
CA ALA A 19 7.42 3.52 -10.26
C ALA A 19 7.94 4.30 -11.49
N GLN A 20 9.12 3.90 -11.97
CA GLN A 20 9.83 4.49 -13.10
C GLN A 20 9.13 4.17 -14.44
N ALA A 21 8.59 2.95 -14.55
CA ALA A 21 7.91 2.45 -15.74
C ALA A 21 6.42 2.82 -15.80
N GLY A 22 5.96 3.85 -15.08
CA GLY A 22 4.54 4.17 -14.83
C GLY A 22 3.58 4.24 -16.04
N ARG A 23 4.09 4.23 -17.29
CA ARG A 23 3.30 4.13 -18.52
C ARG A 23 3.35 2.77 -19.24
N PHE A 24 4.27 1.88 -18.89
CA PHE A 24 4.51 0.58 -19.53
C PHE A 24 4.19 -0.62 -18.62
N LEU A 25 3.37 -0.42 -17.58
CA LEU A 25 2.81 -1.54 -16.83
C LEU A 25 1.91 -2.36 -17.76
N ASN A 26 2.29 -3.61 -18.03
CA ASN A 26 1.43 -4.60 -18.66
C ASN A 26 0.08 -4.64 -17.94
N ARG A 27 -1.01 -4.82 -18.70
CA ARG A 27 -2.38 -4.80 -18.17
C ARG A 27 -2.56 -5.75 -16.99
N GLU A 28 -2.04 -6.96 -17.10
CA GLU A 28 -2.09 -7.99 -16.06
C GLU A 28 -1.38 -7.55 -14.77
N LEU A 29 -0.21 -6.91 -14.88
CA LEU A 29 0.53 -6.41 -13.73
C LEU A 29 -0.19 -5.24 -13.05
N ARG A 30 -0.87 -4.39 -13.84
CA ARG A 30 -1.73 -3.34 -13.31
C ARG A 30 -2.91 -3.93 -12.53
N GLU A 31 -3.61 -4.90 -13.08
CA GLU A 31 -4.75 -5.57 -12.42
C GLU A 31 -4.31 -6.25 -11.10
N ARG A 32 -3.13 -6.90 -11.10
CA ARG A 32 -2.54 -7.48 -9.87
C ARG A 32 -2.19 -6.41 -8.82
N LEU A 33 -1.60 -5.29 -9.24
CA LEU A 33 -1.29 -4.17 -8.35
C LEU A 33 -2.56 -3.59 -7.75
N GLU A 34 -3.58 -3.34 -8.57
CA GLU A 34 -4.85 -2.77 -8.12
C GLU A 34 -5.55 -3.71 -7.12
N THR A 35 -5.60 -5.01 -7.43
CA THR A 35 -6.15 -6.04 -6.54
C THR A 35 -5.38 -6.06 -5.22
N TYR A 36 -4.05 -6.02 -5.25
CA TYR A 36 -3.22 -5.99 -4.05
C TYR A 36 -3.48 -4.74 -3.19
N VAL A 37 -3.58 -3.57 -3.82
CA VAL A 37 -3.89 -2.29 -3.13
C VAL A 37 -5.23 -2.37 -2.41
N VAL A 38 -6.27 -2.86 -3.07
CA VAL A 38 -7.60 -3.00 -2.47
C VAL A 38 -7.56 -3.99 -1.30
N THR A 39 -6.99 -5.18 -1.51
CA THR A 39 -6.87 -6.21 -0.47
C THR A 39 -6.11 -5.68 0.75
N ALA A 40 -4.90 -5.14 0.57
CA ALA A 40 -4.09 -4.62 1.66
C ALA A 40 -4.78 -3.45 2.41
N TYR A 41 -5.54 -2.60 1.70
CA TYR A 41 -6.32 -1.55 2.35
C TYR A 41 -7.48 -2.12 3.18
N THR A 42 -8.19 -3.13 2.68
CA THR A 42 -9.26 -3.80 3.42
C THR A 42 -8.75 -4.57 4.65
N GLU A 43 -7.54 -5.13 4.57
CA GLU A 43 -6.82 -5.73 5.72
C GLU A 43 -6.41 -4.71 6.80
N GLY A 44 -6.56 -3.41 6.52
CA GLY A 44 -6.28 -2.34 7.46
C GLY A 44 -4.87 -1.78 7.39
N ARG A 45 -4.09 -2.09 6.34
CA ARG A 45 -2.80 -1.43 6.10
C ARG A 45 -3.00 0.04 5.76
N SER A 46 -2.05 0.87 6.17
CA SER A 46 -2.09 2.29 5.82
C SER A 46 -1.72 2.51 4.35
N LEU A 47 -2.23 3.61 3.76
CA LEU A 47 -1.90 4.01 2.38
C LEU A 47 -0.39 4.14 2.15
N ARG A 48 0.36 4.54 3.19
CA ARG A 48 1.82 4.69 3.13
C ARG A 48 2.53 3.34 3.13
N GLU A 49 2.11 2.39 3.97
CA GLU A 49 2.67 1.04 3.95
C GLU A 49 2.40 0.36 2.60
N ILE A 50 1.20 0.52 2.04
CA ILE A 50 0.86 -0.01 0.72
C ILE A 50 1.74 0.63 -0.34
N ALA A 51 1.91 1.96 -0.30
CA ALA A 51 2.75 2.70 -1.22
C ALA A 51 4.22 2.22 -1.23
N GLU A 52 4.79 1.98 -0.04
CA GLU A 52 6.14 1.43 0.10
C GLU A 52 6.22 -0.01 -0.45
N LEU A 53 5.19 -0.83 -0.27
CA LEU A 53 5.15 -2.22 -0.76
C LEU A 53 4.99 -2.33 -2.28
N VAL A 54 4.24 -1.43 -2.90
CA VAL A 54 4.01 -1.43 -4.36
C VAL A 54 5.00 -0.54 -5.13
N ASP A 55 6.02 0.00 -4.46
CA ASP A 55 6.98 0.95 -5.04
C ASP A 55 6.28 2.14 -5.73
N ARG A 56 5.26 2.70 -5.08
CA ARG A 56 4.48 3.84 -5.60
C ARG A 56 4.33 4.93 -4.57
N THR A 57 3.88 6.09 -5.03
CA THR A 57 3.50 7.17 -4.13
C THR A 57 2.15 6.87 -3.47
N SER A 58 1.94 7.39 -2.26
CA SER A 58 0.64 7.33 -1.57
C SER A 58 -0.49 7.99 -2.37
N THR A 59 -0.17 8.97 -3.22
CA THR A 59 -1.12 9.58 -4.16
C THR A 59 -1.55 8.64 -5.28
N ALA A 60 -0.65 7.78 -5.78
CA ALA A 60 -0.99 6.75 -6.77
C ALA A 60 -1.90 5.68 -6.15
N VAL A 61 -1.59 5.21 -4.94
CA VAL A 61 -2.44 4.28 -4.18
C VAL A 61 -3.83 4.88 -3.96
N ARG A 62 -3.91 6.17 -3.60
CA ARG A 62 -5.18 6.89 -3.44
C ARG A 62 -6.00 6.92 -4.73
N ARG A 63 -5.37 7.17 -5.88
CA ARG A 63 -6.06 7.15 -7.19
C ARG A 63 -6.61 5.77 -7.55
N VAL A 64 -5.88 4.70 -7.23
CA VAL A 64 -6.36 3.32 -7.42
C VAL A 64 -7.60 3.05 -6.58
N LEU A 65 -7.58 3.42 -5.29
CA LEU A 65 -8.74 3.25 -4.41
C LEU A 65 -9.96 4.05 -4.88
N ASP A 66 -9.74 5.25 -5.43
CA ASP A 66 -10.81 6.06 -6.02
C ASP A 66 -11.40 5.41 -7.27
N ALA A 67 -10.55 4.87 -8.15
CA ALA A 67 -10.99 4.16 -9.35
C ALA A 67 -11.86 2.93 -9.00
N HIS A 68 -11.48 2.21 -7.93
CA HIS A 68 -12.23 1.06 -7.41
C HIS A 68 -13.41 1.44 -6.50
N ARG A 69 -13.71 2.74 -6.35
CA ARG A 69 -14.79 3.27 -5.50
C ARG A 69 -14.77 2.73 -4.07
N VAL A 70 -13.59 2.43 -3.54
CA VAL A 70 -13.45 1.91 -2.17
C VAL A 70 -13.83 3.04 -1.20
N PRO A 71 -14.85 2.86 -0.34
CA PRO A 71 -15.25 3.87 0.61
C PRO A 71 -14.09 4.16 1.54
N ARG A 72 -13.58 5.39 1.48
CA ARG A 72 -12.49 5.81 2.35
C ARG A 72 -13.02 5.88 3.77
N ARG A 73 -12.25 5.36 4.74
CA ARG A 73 -12.54 5.60 6.16
C ARG A 73 -12.72 7.11 6.37
N ALA A 74 -13.84 7.49 7.00
CA ALA A 74 -14.20 8.88 7.22
C ALA A 74 -13.02 9.63 7.88
N VAL A 75 -12.81 10.88 7.45
CA VAL A 75 -11.77 11.75 8.03
C VAL A 75 -12.25 12.13 9.43
N GLY A 76 -11.86 11.32 10.41
CA GLY A 76 -12.18 11.46 11.82
C GLY A 76 -11.55 10.29 12.55
N ALA A 77 -10.65 10.56 13.49
CA ALA A 77 -9.80 9.57 14.11
C ALA A 77 -10.58 8.41 14.79
N ALA A 78 -10.30 7.17 14.36
CA ALA A 78 -10.25 5.89 15.11
C ALA A 78 -10.01 4.77 14.06
N ARG A 79 -9.06 3.83 14.19
CA ARG A 79 -8.83 2.95 15.33
C ARG A 79 -7.33 2.62 15.46
N THR A 80 -6.80 2.85 16.67
CA THR A 80 -5.78 1.99 17.26
C THR A 80 -6.37 0.57 17.35
N GLY A 81 -5.72 -0.43 16.77
CA GLY A 81 -6.21 -1.81 16.86
C GLY A 81 -5.42 -2.82 16.06
N ALA A 82 -4.50 -3.50 16.76
CA ALA A 82 -3.99 -4.84 16.46
C ALA A 82 -3.06 -5.02 15.24
N ARG A 83 -1.77 -4.71 15.42
CA ARG A 83 -0.73 -5.62 14.91
C ARG A 83 -0.84 -6.94 15.69
N ARG A 84 -1.72 -7.85 15.27
CA ARG A 84 -1.56 -9.27 15.57
C ARG A 84 -0.32 -9.74 14.80
N ARG A 85 0.84 -9.70 15.46
CA ARG A 85 1.96 -10.56 15.08
C ARG A 85 1.53 -12.00 15.38
N PRO A 86 1.52 -12.94 14.41
CA PRO A 86 1.47 -14.34 14.77
C PRO A 86 2.80 -14.70 15.44
N GLU A 87 2.76 -15.04 16.72
CA GLU A 87 3.82 -15.78 17.39
C GLU A 87 4.06 -17.07 16.61
N ARG A 88 5.30 -17.25 16.15
CA ARG A 88 5.74 -18.54 15.62
C ARG A 88 5.91 -19.50 16.78
N ARG A 89 5.23 -20.63 16.66
CA ARG A 89 5.28 -21.81 17.53
C ARG A 89 6.63 -22.50 17.46
#